data_AF-A0AAV7UKL7-F1
#
_entry.id   AF-A0AAV7UKL7-F1
#
_cell.length_a   1.000
_cell.length_b   1.000
_cell.length_c   1.000
_cell.angle_alpha   90.00
_cell.angle_beta   90.00
_cell.angle_gamma   90.00
#
_symmetry.space_group_name_H-M   'P 1'
#
loop_
_entity.id
_entity.type
_entity.pdbx_description
1 polymer ?
#
loop_
_entity_poly.entity_id
_entity_poly.type
_entity_poly.pdbx_seq_one_letter_code
_entity_poly.pdbx_strand_id
1 'polypeptide(L)'
;MKAPLRSKQTAIDLEVDKIFNKIDQMITHVTYTHKNQTSSAENSQTTLMDPKQNYCVGDQLTIKIDAFDYFGNRKKYGEDLFIGRIFSPELGAGTSGKIEDFNNGTYQVHFTLFWEGKLKLSLLLLHPSEANAAIWKARNQGYENVDFTGTFINQTHSVNTKCNFEIQTEKQLCEYADDRDGEYFYCVKPDHIPCDGFTSMMSVNNEHSYLSDLEKSLIDR
;
A
#
# COMPACT_ATOMS: atom_id res chain seq x y z
N MET A 1 -17.76 3.60 18.66
CA MET A 1 -16.51 2.82 18.60
C MET A 1 -15.66 3.24 19.79
N LYS A 2 -15.53 2.39 20.81
CA LYS A 2 -14.61 2.63 21.94
C LYS A 2 -13.38 1.78 21.68
N ALA A 3 -12.21 2.41 21.55
CA ALA A 3 -10.93 1.73 21.49
C ALA A 3 -10.76 0.85 22.76
N PRO A 4 -10.14 -0.33 22.66
CA PRO A 4 -9.68 -1.03 23.85
C PRO A 4 -8.60 -0.17 24.54
N LEU A 5 -8.48 -0.33 25.85
CA LEU A 5 -7.62 0.46 26.74
C LEU A 5 -6.15 0.45 26.26
N ARG A 6 -5.79 1.40 25.40
CA ARG A 6 -4.40 1.81 25.18
C ARG A 6 -3.86 2.17 26.56
N SER A 7 -2.75 1.54 26.98
CA SER A 7 -1.96 2.04 28.10
C SER A 7 -1.70 3.54 27.87
N LYS A 8 -1.57 4.32 28.95
CA LYS A 8 -1.47 5.79 28.89
C LYS A 8 -0.57 6.22 27.72
N GLN A 9 -1.18 6.88 26.74
CA GLN A 9 -0.49 7.23 25.52
C GLN A 9 0.72 8.11 25.81
N THR A 10 1.90 7.65 25.40
CA THR A 10 3.17 8.30 25.73
C THR A 10 3.35 9.56 24.89
N ALA A 11 4.30 10.42 25.28
CA ALA A 11 4.67 11.58 24.49
C ALA A 11 5.17 11.19 23.09
N ILE A 12 5.85 10.04 22.99
CA ILE A 12 6.35 9.46 21.74
C ILE A 12 5.18 9.00 20.87
N ASP A 13 4.20 8.28 21.43
CA ASP A 13 3.01 7.84 20.69
C ASP A 13 2.25 9.02 20.08
N LEU A 14 2.17 10.14 20.80
CA LEU A 14 1.53 11.36 20.29
C LEU A 14 2.34 12.01 19.15
N GLU A 15 3.67 11.88 19.16
CA GLU A 15 4.52 12.37 18.08
C GLU A 15 4.42 11.47 16.85
N VAL A 16 4.43 10.16 17.04
CA VAL A 16 4.21 9.16 15.98
C VAL A 16 2.83 9.37 15.33
N ASP A 17 1.77 9.50 16.13
CA ASP A 17 0.41 9.76 15.62
C ASP A 17 0.36 11.08 14.83
N LYS A 18 1.10 12.12 15.24
CA LYS A 18 1.18 13.38 14.46
C LYS A 18 1.87 13.19 13.11
N ILE A 19 2.96 12.42 13.06
CA ILE A 19 3.67 12.12 11.82
C ILE A 19 2.77 11.29 10.90
N PHE A 20 2.14 10.26 11.44
CA PHE A 20 1.23 9.40 10.71
C PHE A 20 0.05 10.19 10.13
N ASN A 21 -0.60 11.05 10.93
CA ASN A 21 -1.68 11.91 10.46
C ASN A 21 -1.24 12.88 9.35
N LYS A 22 -0.01 13.38 9.39
CA LYS A 22 0.53 14.20 8.29
C LYS A 22 0.72 13.39 7.02
N ILE A 23 1.20 12.15 7.12
CA ILE A 23 1.36 11.25 5.97
C ILE A 23 0.00 10.89 5.38
N ASP A 24 -0.98 10.56 6.23
CA ASP A 24 -2.34 10.23 5.81
C ASP A 24 -2.99 11.40 5.04
N GLN A 25 -2.80 12.64 5.51
CA GLN A 25 -3.24 13.85 4.83
C GLN A 25 -2.56 14.12 3.48
N MET A 26 -1.41 13.50 3.21
CA MET A 26 -0.74 13.61 1.90
C MET A 26 -1.32 12.66 0.86
N ILE A 27 -2.15 11.69 1.27
CA ILE A 27 -2.73 10.70 0.39
C ILE A 27 -4.14 11.14 0.00
N THR A 28 -4.44 11.04 -1.29
CA THR A 28 -5.72 11.45 -1.82
C THR A 28 -6.79 10.44 -1.41
N HIS A 29 -7.69 10.84 -0.51
CA HIS A 29 -8.87 10.05 -0.19
C HIS A 29 -9.92 10.20 -1.28
N VAL A 30 -10.05 9.18 -2.12
CA VAL A 30 -11.01 9.16 -3.24
C VAL A 30 -12.10 8.13 -3.03
N THR A 31 -13.33 8.57 -3.25
CA THR A 31 -14.53 7.73 -3.19
C THR A 31 -15.05 7.51 -4.59
N TYR A 32 -15.38 6.26 -4.90
CA TYR A 32 -15.94 5.85 -6.18
C TYR A 32 -16.92 4.70 -5.93
N THR A 33 -17.97 4.61 -6.74
CA THR A 33 -19.00 3.57 -6.62
C THR A 33 -18.91 2.54 -7.74
N HIS A 34 -18.22 2.88 -8.84
CA HIS A 34 -18.04 2.01 -9.99
C HIS A 34 -16.59 2.04 -10.47
N LYS A 35 -16.09 0.89 -10.94
CA LYS A 35 -14.75 0.76 -11.54
C LYS A 35 -14.53 1.74 -12.69
N ASN A 36 -15.59 2.07 -13.43
CA ASN A 36 -15.47 2.99 -14.56
C ASN A 36 -15.09 4.44 -14.17
N GLN A 37 -15.22 4.80 -12.89
CA GLN A 37 -14.78 6.10 -12.37
C GLN A 37 -13.27 6.14 -12.08
N THR A 38 -12.58 5.00 -12.18
CA THR A 38 -11.15 4.91 -11.91
C THR A 38 -10.30 5.19 -13.13
N SER A 39 -9.02 5.51 -12.93
CA SER A 39 -8.10 5.80 -14.03
C SER A 39 -8.03 4.66 -15.05
N SER A 40 -8.12 5.01 -16.33
CA SER A 40 -8.08 4.11 -17.48
C SER A 40 -6.83 4.39 -18.31
N ALA A 41 -5.98 3.37 -18.47
CA ALA A 41 -4.82 3.46 -19.35
C ALA A 41 -5.22 3.70 -20.81
N GLU A 42 -6.32 3.07 -21.24
CA GLU A 42 -6.81 3.13 -22.62
C GLU A 42 -7.34 4.51 -23.01
N ASN A 43 -8.05 5.17 -22.10
CA ASN A 43 -8.59 6.51 -22.34
C ASN A 43 -7.56 7.62 -22.09
N SER A 44 -6.47 7.31 -21.39
CA SER A 44 -5.43 8.29 -21.07
C SER A 44 -4.61 8.66 -22.30
N GLN A 45 -4.17 9.91 -22.36
CA GLN A 45 -3.48 10.45 -23.53
C GLN A 45 -2.03 10.75 -23.20
N THR A 46 -1.17 10.59 -24.21
CA THR A 46 0.27 10.85 -24.07
C THR A 46 0.73 11.83 -25.15
N THR A 47 1.68 12.69 -24.81
CA THR A 47 2.22 13.69 -25.74
C THR A 47 3.72 13.81 -25.53
N LEU A 48 4.49 13.69 -26.61
CA LEU A 48 5.91 13.99 -26.59
C LEU A 48 6.11 15.51 -26.51
N MET A 49 6.78 15.97 -25.45
CA MET A 49 7.07 17.38 -25.22
C MET A 49 8.29 17.80 -26.04
N ASP A 50 8.23 18.99 -26.65
CA ASP A 50 9.31 19.63 -27.41
C ASP A 50 10.04 18.68 -28.39
N PRO A 51 9.30 18.07 -29.34
CA PRO A 51 9.86 17.06 -30.22
C PRO A 51 10.97 17.64 -31.09
N LYS A 52 12.15 17.00 -31.04
CA LYS A 52 13.28 17.28 -31.92
C LYS A 52 13.28 16.35 -33.13
N GLN A 53 13.82 16.83 -34.25
CA GLN A 53 14.03 15.99 -35.43
C GLN A 53 15.07 14.89 -35.15
N ASN A 54 16.13 15.24 -34.42
CA ASN A 54 17.20 14.33 -34.01
C ASN A 54 17.48 14.50 -32.51
N TYR A 55 17.85 13.40 -31.87
CA TYR A 55 18.26 13.37 -30.46
C TYR A 55 19.69 12.85 -30.34
N CYS A 56 20.44 13.36 -29.38
CA CYS A 56 21.78 12.91 -29.05
C CYS A 56 21.77 12.00 -27.80
N VAL A 57 22.80 11.17 -27.66
CA VAL A 57 23.04 10.49 -26.38
C VAL A 57 23.25 11.53 -25.29
N GLY A 58 22.58 11.35 -24.16
CA GLY A 58 22.53 12.30 -23.04
C GLY A 58 21.35 13.26 -23.08
N ASP A 59 20.62 13.38 -24.20
CA ASP A 59 19.41 14.20 -24.26
C ASP A 59 18.32 13.67 -23.32
N GLN A 60 17.43 14.57 -22.89
CA GLN A 60 16.21 14.22 -22.18
C GLN A 60 15.02 14.13 -23.14
N LEU A 61 14.22 13.09 -22.97
CA LEU A 61 12.92 12.91 -23.62
C LEU A 61 11.84 13.02 -22.56
N THR A 62 10.90 13.95 -22.71
CA THR A 62 9.80 14.14 -21.75
C THR A 62 8.47 13.80 -22.39
N ILE A 63 7.71 12.91 -21.76
CA ILE A 63 6.36 12.52 -22.19
C ILE A 63 5.37 13.05 -21.17
N LYS A 64 4.43 13.88 -21.60
CA LYS A 64 3.27 14.26 -20.78
C LYS A 64 2.21 13.18 -20.87
N ILE A 65 1.60 12.85 -19.73
CA ILE A 65 0.42 12.00 -19.63
C ILE A 65 -0.72 12.85 -19.09
N ASP A 66 -1.84 12.90 -19.80
CA ASP A 66 -3.11 13.41 -19.27
C ASP A 66 -4.00 12.19 -18.96
N ALA A 67 -4.28 11.96 -17.68
CA ALA A 67 -5.01 10.80 -17.19
C ALA A 67 -6.53 11.01 -17.27
N PHE A 68 -7.24 9.96 -17.68
CA PHE A 68 -8.70 9.93 -17.81
C PHE A 68 -9.27 8.69 -17.14
N ASP A 69 -10.52 8.77 -16.68
CA ASP A 69 -11.28 7.60 -16.22
C ASP A 69 -11.85 6.78 -17.41
N TYR A 70 -12.50 5.65 -17.13
CA TYR A 70 -13.13 4.84 -18.19
C TYR A 70 -14.34 5.51 -18.85
N PHE A 71 -14.92 6.55 -18.23
CA PHE A 71 -15.96 7.37 -18.83
C PHE A 71 -15.41 8.49 -19.74
N GLY A 72 -14.08 8.65 -19.79
CA GLY A 72 -13.43 9.70 -20.58
C GLY A 72 -13.44 11.06 -19.88
N ASN A 73 -13.69 11.11 -18.57
CA ASN A 73 -13.53 12.32 -17.79
C ASN A 73 -12.05 12.50 -17.41
N ARG A 74 -11.56 13.73 -17.52
CA ARG A 74 -10.20 14.07 -17.10
C ARG A 74 -10.08 13.94 -15.57
N LYS A 75 -9.02 13.26 -15.13
CA LYS A 75 -8.67 13.15 -13.71
C LYS A 75 -8.34 14.53 -13.13
N LYS A 76 -8.63 14.71 -11.84
CA LYS A 76 -8.45 15.98 -11.10
C LYS A 76 -7.47 15.88 -9.94
N TYR A 77 -6.88 14.70 -9.75
CA TYR A 77 -5.94 14.36 -8.69
C TYR A 77 -4.91 13.38 -9.26
N GLY A 78 -3.79 13.23 -8.56
CA GLY A 78 -2.67 12.40 -8.95
C GLY A 78 -2.72 10.99 -8.36
N GLU A 79 -1.54 10.46 -8.03
CA GLU A 79 -1.25 9.20 -7.34
C GLU A 79 -1.49 7.92 -8.15
N ASP A 80 -1.68 8.03 -9.46
CA ASP A 80 -1.65 6.88 -10.34
C ASP A 80 -0.21 6.34 -10.45
N LEU A 81 -0.05 5.03 -10.30
CA LEU A 81 1.26 4.39 -10.43
C LEU A 81 1.56 4.10 -11.91
N PHE A 82 2.12 5.09 -12.59
CA PHE A 82 2.67 4.89 -13.93
C PHE A 82 4.11 4.34 -13.88
N ILE A 83 4.41 3.40 -14.77
CA ILE A 83 5.76 2.91 -15.02
C ILE A 83 6.08 3.19 -16.49
N GLY A 84 7.09 4.01 -16.72
CA GLY A 84 7.60 4.29 -18.05
C GLY A 84 8.94 3.60 -18.30
N ARG A 85 9.11 3.03 -19.49
CA ARG A 85 10.36 2.42 -19.94
C ARG A 85 10.64 2.76 -21.39
N ILE A 86 11.89 3.10 -21.69
CA ILE A 86 12.43 3.06 -23.06
C ILE A 86 13.37 1.87 -23.20
N PHE A 87 13.36 1.20 -24.35
CA PHE A 87 14.19 0.02 -24.58
C PHE A 87 14.50 -0.23 -26.06
N SER A 88 15.60 -0.91 -26.32
CA SER A 88 15.98 -1.41 -27.65
C SER A 88 16.25 -2.91 -27.57
N PRO A 89 15.35 -3.76 -28.08
CA PRO A 89 15.53 -5.22 -28.07
C PRO A 89 16.81 -5.68 -28.78
N GLU A 90 17.15 -5.04 -29.90
CA GLU A 90 18.32 -5.38 -30.72
C GLU A 90 19.64 -5.16 -29.96
N LEU A 91 19.66 -4.17 -29.06
CA LEU A 91 20.84 -3.82 -28.26
C LEU A 91 20.82 -4.46 -26.87
N GLY A 92 19.73 -5.14 -26.47
CA GLY A 92 19.54 -5.61 -25.11
C GLY A 92 19.51 -4.47 -24.06
N ALA A 93 19.20 -3.24 -24.47
CA ALA A 93 19.29 -2.05 -23.64
C ALA A 93 17.90 -1.58 -23.17
N GLY A 94 17.82 -1.01 -21.97
CA GLY A 94 16.59 -0.43 -21.45
C GLY A 94 16.83 0.44 -20.22
N THR A 95 15.98 1.45 -20.04
CA THR A 95 15.98 2.29 -18.85
C THR A 95 14.56 2.72 -18.49
N SER A 96 14.34 3.00 -17.21
CA SER A 96 13.06 3.48 -16.69
C SER A 96 13.02 5.01 -16.70
N GLY A 97 11.82 5.56 -16.87
CA GLY A 97 11.58 6.99 -16.80
C GLY A 97 11.32 7.42 -15.36
N LYS A 98 11.75 8.63 -15.01
CA LYS A 98 11.34 9.30 -13.76
C LYS A 98 9.95 9.88 -13.96
N ILE A 99 9.01 9.51 -13.11
CA ILE A 99 7.65 10.08 -13.09
C ILE A 99 7.66 11.34 -12.21
N GLU A 100 7.07 12.41 -12.73
CA GLU A 100 6.65 13.59 -11.99
C GLU A 100 5.13 13.67 -12.05
N ASP A 101 4.49 13.71 -10.88
CA ASP A 101 3.05 13.84 -10.73
C ASP A 101 2.71 15.27 -10.32
N PHE A 102 1.88 15.94 -11.12
CA PHE A 102 1.43 17.31 -10.83
C PHE A 102 0.19 17.37 -9.92
N ASN A 103 -0.25 16.21 -9.43
CA ASN A 103 -1.39 16.00 -8.53
C ASN A 103 -2.71 16.61 -9.03
N ASN A 104 -2.89 16.63 -10.35
CA ASN A 104 -4.06 17.23 -11.01
C ASN A 104 -4.53 16.41 -12.23
N GLY A 105 -4.17 15.12 -12.25
CA GLY A 105 -4.40 14.22 -13.39
C GLY A 105 -3.40 14.37 -14.53
N THR A 106 -2.37 15.21 -14.39
CA THR A 106 -1.25 15.29 -15.33
C THR A 106 0.01 14.72 -14.71
N TYR A 107 0.76 13.98 -15.52
CA TYR A 107 2.07 13.45 -15.18
C TYR A 107 3.07 13.81 -16.27
N GLN A 108 4.35 13.85 -15.92
CA GLN A 108 5.44 13.84 -16.87
C GLN A 108 6.36 12.67 -16.61
N VAL A 109 6.86 12.06 -17.68
CA VAL A 109 7.83 10.98 -17.63
C VAL A 109 9.10 11.47 -18.32
N HIS A 110 10.19 11.53 -17.56
CA HIS A 110 11.49 11.98 -18.06
C HIS A 110 12.42 10.81 -18.28
N PHE A 111 12.97 10.70 -19.48
CA PHE A 111 13.96 9.69 -19.84
C PHE A 111 15.26 10.36 -20.26
N THR A 112 16.37 9.84 -19.78
CA THR A 112 17.70 10.13 -20.36
C THR A 112 18.00 9.11 -21.46
N LEU A 113 18.43 9.58 -22.63
CA LEU A 113 18.77 8.74 -23.77
C LEU A 113 20.21 8.24 -23.63
N PHE A 114 20.41 6.96 -23.29
CA PHE A 114 21.74 6.42 -22.98
C PHE A 114 22.48 5.76 -24.15
N TRP A 115 21.82 5.54 -25.28
CA TRP A 115 22.42 4.86 -26.44
C TRP A 115 21.85 5.40 -27.76
N GLU A 116 22.61 5.19 -28.83
CA GLU A 116 22.22 5.54 -30.19
C GLU A 116 21.29 4.48 -30.80
N GLY A 117 20.42 4.91 -31.71
CA GLY A 117 19.57 4.04 -32.51
C GLY A 117 18.09 4.15 -32.19
N LYS A 118 17.30 3.19 -32.68
CA LYS A 118 15.85 3.18 -32.48
C LYS A 118 15.52 2.70 -31.07
N LEU A 119 14.61 3.40 -30.42
CA LEU A 119 14.04 3.01 -29.13
C LEU A 119 12.55 2.72 -29.27
N LYS A 120 12.05 1.86 -28.39
CA LYS A 120 10.62 1.66 -28.14
C LYS A 120 10.29 2.27 -26.78
N LEU A 121 9.15 2.93 -26.69
CA LEU A 121 8.58 3.46 -25.45
C LEU A 121 7.43 2.55 -25.01
N SER A 122 7.36 2.26 -23.72
CA SER A 122 6.23 1.62 -23.07
C SER A 122 5.85 2.42 -21.83
N LEU A 123 4.56 2.71 -21.69
CA LEU A 123 3.96 3.34 -20.53
C LEU A 123 2.89 2.38 -20.00
N LEU A 124 2.98 2.05 -18.72
CA LEU A 124 2.08 1.13 -18.05
C LEU A 124 1.44 1.85 -16.87
N LEU A 125 0.11 1.94 -16.84
CA LEU A 125 -0.61 2.19 -15.59
C LEU A 125 -0.62 0.88 -14.80
N LEU A 126 0.18 0.80 -13.72
CA LEU A 126 0.25 -0.40 -12.88
C LEU A 126 -0.94 -0.45 -11.92
N HIS A 127 -1.15 0.62 -11.15
CA HIS A 127 -2.30 0.78 -10.26
C HIS A 127 -2.90 2.17 -10.44
N PRO A 128 -4.23 2.29 -10.57
CA PRO A 128 -4.88 3.58 -10.51
C PRO A 128 -4.79 4.16 -9.09
N SER A 129 -4.85 5.48 -8.98
CA SER A 129 -4.86 6.24 -7.72
C SER A 129 -5.91 5.73 -6.73
N GLU A 130 -7.07 5.31 -7.21
CA GLU A 130 -8.12 4.70 -6.39
C GLU A 130 -7.69 3.39 -5.73
N ALA A 131 -6.92 2.56 -6.43
CA ALA A 131 -6.38 1.34 -5.85
C ALA A 131 -5.31 1.66 -4.79
N ASN A 132 -4.46 2.65 -5.05
CA ASN A 132 -3.42 3.05 -4.11
C ASN A 132 -4.03 3.61 -2.81
N ALA A 133 -5.07 4.45 -2.92
CA ALA A 133 -5.82 4.94 -1.77
C ALA A 133 -6.48 3.79 -0.98
N ALA A 134 -7.06 2.81 -1.67
CA ALA A 134 -7.66 1.63 -1.04
C ALA A 134 -6.61 0.76 -0.32
N ILE A 135 -5.45 0.54 -0.93
CA ILE A 135 -4.34 -0.23 -0.32
C ILE A 135 -3.83 0.49 0.93
N TRP A 136 -3.64 1.81 0.89
CA TRP A 136 -3.21 2.58 2.05
C TRP A 136 -4.20 2.45 3.21
N LYS A 137 -5.49 2.65 2.93
CA LYS A 137 -6.56 2.46 3.92
C LYS A 137 -6.54 1.04 4.48
N ALA A 138 -6.55 0.02 3.62
CA ALA A 138 -6.61 -1.38 4.03
C ALA A 138 -5.41 -1.79 4.88
N ARG A 139 -4.20 -1.34 4.53
CA ARG A 139 -2.98 -1.59 5.31
C ARG A 139 -3.08 -1.03 6.73
N ASN A 140 -3.72 0.12 6.89
CA ASN A 140 -3.75 0.86 8.16
C ASN A 140 -5.05 0.63 8.96
N GLN A 141 -5.95 -0.23 8.48
CA GLN A 141 -7.26 -0.42 9.10
C GLN A 141 -7.25 -1.37 10.30
N GLY A 142 -6.29 -2.30 10.38
CA GLY A 142 -6.17 -3.19 11.54
C GLY A 142 -5.22 -4.38 11.34
N TYR A 143 -5.29 -5.31 12.29
CA TYR A 143 -4.34 -6.43 12.45
C TYR A 143 -4.96 -7.81 12.15
N GLU A 144 -6.10 -7.88 11.46
CA GLU A 144 -6.79 -9.15 11.20
C GLU A 144 -6.24 -9.92 9.98
N ASN A 145 -5.26 -9.37 9.27
CA ASN A 145 -4.66 -10.02 8.10
C ASN A 145 -3.78 -11.23 8.46
N VAL A 146 -3.36 -11.35 9.73
CA VAL A 146 -2.55 -12.46 10.24
C VAL A 146 -3.21 -13.02 11.48
N ASP A 147 -3.48 -14.32 11.46
CA ASP A 147 -3.98 -15.05 12.63
C ASP A 147 -2.79 -15.52 13.46
N PHE A 148 -2.69 -15.02 14.70
CA PHE A 148 -1.73 -15.49 15.68
C PHE A 148 -2.40 -16.43 16.67
N THR A 149 -1.82 -17.61 16.86
CA THR A 149 -2.28 -18.63 17.82
C THR A 149 -1.16 -18.92 18.81
N GLY A 150 -1.43 -18.63 20.08
CA GLY A 150 -0.52 -18.93 21.18
C GLY A 150 -0.85 -20.27 21.81
N THR A 151 0.17 -21.09 22.04
CA THR A 151 0.08 -22.36 22.73
C THR A 151 0.49 -22.18 24.19
N PHE A 152 -0.35 -22.65 25.10
CA PHE A 152 -0.15 -22.62 26.54
C PHE A 152 -0.14 -24.03 27.11
N ILE A 153 0.84 -24.35 27.95
CA ILE A 153 1.00 -25.67 28.54
C ILE A 153 0.93 -25.58 30.06
N ASN A 154 0.11 -26.44 30.66
CA ASN A 154 0.14 -26.73 32.08
C ASN A 154 0.23 -28.26 32.27
N GLN A 155 1.39 -28.73 32.73
CA GLN A 155 1.70 -30.16 32.83
C GLN A 155 1.54 -30.89 31.48
N THR A 156 0.51 -31.72 31.33
CA THR A 156 0.20 -32.48 30.11
C THR A 156 -0.88 -31.83 29.24
N HIS A 157 -1.50 -30.75 29.71
CA HIS A 157 -2.59 -30.07 29.01
C HIS A 157 -2.02 -28.93 28.16
N SER A 158 -2.29 -28.97 26.86
CA SER A 158 -1.94 -27.93 25.91
C SER A 158 -3.21 -27.29 25.35
N VAL A 159 -3.26 -25.96 25.37
CA VAL A 159 -4.40 -25.17 24.90
C VAL A 159 -3.91 -24.10 23.94
N ASN A 160 -4.57 -24.01 22.79
CA ASN A 160 -4.34 -22.96 21.80
C ASN A 160 -5.37 -21.85 21.97
N THR A 161 -4.90 -20.60 21.97
CA THR A 161 -5.76 -19.42 22.12
C THR A 161 -5.39 -18.36 21.08
N LYS A 162 -6.36 -17.51 20.73
CA LYS A 162 -6.13 -16.38 19.82
C LYS A 162 -5.21 -15.37 20.49
N CYS A 163 -4.21 -14.93 19.75
CA CYS A 163 -3.35 -13.82 20.10
C CYS A 163 -3.41 -12.74 19.01
N ASN A 164 -3.11 -11.49 19.35
CA ASN A 164 -2.96 -10.38 18.40
C ASN A 164 -2.42 -9.13 19.13
N PHE A 165 -2.01 -8.12 18.37
CA PHE A 165 -1.71 -6.77 18.85
C PHE A 165 -2.97 -6.06 19.38
N GLU A 166 -4.13 -6.33 18.78
CA GLU A 166 -5.42 -5.81 19.24
C GLU A 166 -6.46 -6.94 19.28
N ILE A 167 -7.05 -7.20 20.45
CA ILE A 167 -8.08 -8.22 20.64
C ILE A 167 -9.32 -7.57 21.26
N GLN A 168 -10.44 -7.61 20.54
CA GLN A 168 -11.75 -7.23 21.07
C GLN A 168 -12.43 -8.46 21.68
N THR A 169 -12.43 -8.55 23.02
CA THR A 169 -13.05 -9.66 23.75
C THR A 169 -13.45 -9.24 25.16
N GLU A 170 -14.44 -9.93 25.74
CA GLU A 170 -14.80 -9.81 27.16
C GLU A 170 -14.00 -10.76 28.06
N LYS A 171 -13.23 -11.68 27.46
CA LYS A 171 -12.39 -12.64 28.18
C LYS A 171 -11.16 -11.96 28.77
N GLN A 172 -10.59 -12.56 29.83
CA GLN A 172 -9.29 -12.12 30.35
C GLN A 172 -8.20 -12.29 29.29
N LEU A 173 -7.25 -11.35 29.28
CA LEU A 173 -6.10 -11.38 28.39
C LEU A 173 -4.81 -11.61 29.19
N CYS A 174 -3.87 -12.33 28.59
CA CYS A 174 -2.47 -12.30 28.94
C CYS A 174 -1.80 -11.18 28.15
N GLU A 175 -1.05 -10.34 28.84
CA GLU A 175 -0.31 -9.21 28.28
C GLU A 175 1.19 -9.53 28.26
N TYR A 176 1.81 -9.37 27.09
CA TYR A 176 3.25 -9.52 26.88
C TYR A 176 3.78 -8.17 26.40
N ALA A 177 4.43 -7.44 27.31
CA ALA A 177 5.03 -6.16 27.02
C ALA A 177 6.52 -6.32 26.67
N ASP A 178 6.96 -5.67 25.60
CA ASP A 178 8.38 -5.42 25.34
C ASP A 178 8.71 -3.98 25.72
N ASP A 179 9.29 -3.80 26.91
CA ASP A 179 9.63 -2.49 27.46
C ASP A 179 10.65 -1.72 26.61
N ARG A 180 11.41 -2.40 25.73
CA ARG A 180 12.42 -1.75 24.87
C ARG A 180 11.76 -0.95 23.76
N ASP A 181 10.75 -1.55 23.14
CA ASP A 181 10.07 -1.02 21.96
C ASP A 181 8.69 -0.42 22.32
N GLY A 182 8.24 -0.59 23.57
CA GLY A 182 6.92 -0.15 24.02
C GLY A 182 5.78 -0.94 23.37
N GLU A 183 6.07 -2.12 22.82
CA GLU A 183 5.10 -2.95 22.11
C GLU A 183 4.38 -3.88 23.08
N TYR A 184 3.08 -4.05 22.84
CA TYR A 184 2.23 -4.94 23.62
C TYR A 184 1.61 -5.98 22.70
N PHE A 185 1.68 -7.24 23.12
CA PHE A 185 1.03 -8.35 22.45
C PHE A 185 0.11 -9.07 23.43
N TYR A 186 -1.08 -9.44 22.96
CA TYR A 186 -2.10 -10.01 23.82
C TYR A 186 -2.46 -11.42 23.36
N CYS A 187 -2.80 -12.28 24.31
CA CYS A 187 -3.43 -13.57 24.06
C CYS A 187 -4.67 -13.72 24.92
N VAL A 188 -5.72 -14.35 24.41
CA VAL A 188 -6.87 -14.73 25.23
C VAL A 188 -6.40 -15.71 26.29
N LYS A 189 -6.59 -15.37 27.57
CA LYS A 189 -6.13 -16.21 28.67
C LYS A 189 -6.90 -17.53 28.68
N PRO A 190 -6.22 -18.68 28.59
CA PRO A 190 -6.86 -20.00 28.72
C PRO A 190 -7.39 -20.23 30.14
N ASP A 191 -8.49 -20.98 30.25
CA ASP A 191 -9.06 -21.35 31.54
C ASP A 191 -8.08 -22.24 32.32
N HIS A 192 -7.87 -21.93 33.59
CA HIS A 192 -7.03 -22.70 34.53
C HIS A 192 -5.55 -22.85 34.14
N ILE A 193 -5.06 -22.08 33.16
CA ILE A 193 -3.63 -22.03 32.80
C ILE A 193 -3.14 -20.58 32.98
N PRO A 194 -2.07 -20.35 33.75
CA PRO A 194 -1.53 -19.01 33.95
C PRO A 194 -0.79 -18.51 32.70
N CYS A 195 -0.59 -17.19 32.60
CA CYS A 195 -0.02 -16.56 31.40
C CYS A 195 1.46 -16.93 31.14
N ASP A 196 2.20 -17.25 32.19
CA ASP A 196 3.57 -17.79 32.11
C ASP A 196 3.61 -19.23 31.56
N GLY A 197 2.46 -19.89 31.39
CA GLY A 197 2.33 -21.15 30.68
C GLY A 197 2.47 -21.03 29.16
N PHE A 198 2.67 -19.83 28.61
CA PHE A 198 2.89 -19.63 27.18
C PHE A 198 4.20 -20.28 26.70
N THR A 199 4.14 -21.09 25.64
CA THR A 199 5.30 -21.84 25.15
C THR A 199 5.71 -21.49 23.73
N SER A 200 4.74 -21.22 22.85
CA SER A 200 5.01 -20.98 21.44
C SER A 200 3.91 -20.20 20.76
N MET A 201 4.29 -19.48 19.70
CA MET A 201 3.38 -18.78 18.79
C MET A 201 3.42 -19.43 17.42
N MET A 202 2.26 -19.55 16.78
CA MET A 202 2.13 -19.82 15.36
C MET A 202 1.40 -18.66 14.69
N SER A 203 1.89 -18.22 13.52
CA SER A 203 1.26 -17.20 12.70
C SER A 203 0.94 -17.75 11.32
N VAL A 204 -0.24 -17.44 10.81
CA VAL A 204 -0.66 -17.79 9.45
C VAL A 204 -1.38 -16.61 8.81
N ASN A 205 -1.14 -16.37 7.52
CA ASN A 205 -1.90 -15.37 6.77
C ASN A 205 -3.36 -15.81 6.70
N ASN A 206 -4.26 -14.88 6.98
CA ASN A 206 -5.70 -15.09 6.87
C ASN A 206 -6.19 -14.64 5.48
N GLU A 207 -7.28 -15.21 4.99
CA GLU A 207 -7.98 -14.74 3.78
C GLU A 207 -8.75 -13.41 4.01
N HIS A 208 -8.76 -12.92 5.25
CA HIS A 208 -9.28 -11.62 5.60
C HIS A 208 -8.69 -10.51 4.74
N SER A 209 -9.53 -9.58 4.30
CA SER A 209 -9.11 -8.40 3.56
C SER A 209 -9.96 -7.20 3.94
N TYR A 210 -9.31 -6.08 4.25
CA TYR A 210 -9.96 -4.79 4.46
C TYR A 210 -10.40 -4.11 3.15
N LEU A 211 -10.13 -4.72 2.01
CA LEU A 211 -10.58 -4.27 0.70
C LEU A 211 -11.98 -4.83 0.39
N SER A 212 -12.86 -3.98 -0.09
CA SER A 212 -14.10 -4.38 -0.76
C SER A 212 -13.82 -5.10 -2.09
N ASP A 213 -14.80 -5.85 -2.59
CA ASP A 213 -14.66 -6.55 -3.88
C ASP A 213 -14.39 -5.58 -5.04
N LEU A 214 -14.93 -4.36 -4.96
CA LEU A 214 -14.66 -3.32 -5.94
C LEU A 214 -13.19 -2.85 -5.88
N GLU A 215 -12.65 -2.63 -4.68
CA GLU A 215 -11.24 -2.26 -4.49
C GLU A 215 -10.30 -3.38 -4.96
N LYS A 216 -10.60 -4.64 -4.63
CA LYS A 216 -9.84 -5.82 -5.12
C LYS A 216 -9.78 -5.89 -6.64
N SER A 217 -10.89 -5.58 -7.31
CA SER A 217 -10.98 -5.61 -8.79
C SER A 217 -10.07 -4.60 -9.52
N LEU A 218 -9.44 -3.67 -8.79
CA LEU A 218 -8.46 -2.72 -9.32
C LEU A 218 -7.01 -3.19 -9.16
N ILE A 219 -6.79 -4.22 -8.34
CA ILE A 219 -5.49 -4.75 -7.97
C ILE A 219 -5.25 -6.10 -8.66
N ASP A 220 -6.30 -6.93 -8.73
CA ASP A 220 -6.26 -8.22 -9.42
C ASP A 220 -6.11 -8.02 -10.93
N ARG A 221 -5.02 -8.55 -11.48
CA ARG A 221 -4.67 -8.52 -12.91
C ARG A 221 -4.74 -9.89 -13.54
#